data_AF-A0A1H0XKT8-F1
#
_entry.id   AF-A0A1H0XKT8-F1
#
_cell.length_a   1.000
_cell.length_b   1.000
_cell.length_c   1.000
_cell.angle_alpha   90.00
_cell.angle_beta   90.00
_cell.angle_gamma   90.00
#
_symmetry.space_group_name_H-M   'P 1'
#
loop_
_entity.id
_entity.type
_entity.pdbx_description
1 polymer ?
#
loop_
_entity_poly.entity_id
_entity_poly.type
_entity_poly.pdbx_seq_one_letter_code
_entity_poly.pdbx_strand_id
1 'polypeptide(L)'
;MSDERYARLQQSLIDSAKQHLVDLTGALALPIGSDRDEGISSAWWQLTGLTQLVHFNSGLDEATIQELRAIDQLAIKATTKPVDQALVASEADGEIAAALADPTASHWFKQSLQQALPRDPVDAVNDAEWLFELLNKRCVAQLQDVAEAQPMNMEFRKADGSTTQIDIT
;
A
#
# COMPACT_ATOMS: atom_id res chain seq x y z
N MET A 1 32.72 4.47 -29.53
CA MET A 1 32.95 3.04 -29.16
C MET A 1 32.30 2.66 -27.82
N SER A 2 31.97 3.60 -26.92
CA SER A 2 31.19 3.35 -25.70
C SER A 2 29.73 3.02 -26.00
N ASP A 3 29.09 3.76 -26.90
CA ASP A 3 27.63 3.75 -27.07
C ASP A 3 27.13 2.46 -27.71
N GLU A 4 27.86 1.91 -28.70
CA GLU A 4 27.55 0.60 -29.28
C GLU A 4 27.75 -0.58 -28.31
N ARG A 5 28.65 -0.44 -27.34
CA ARG A 5 28.83 -1.46 -26.29
C ARG A 5 27.72 -1.34 -25.25
N TYR A 6 27.32 -0.11 -24.94
CA TYR A 6 26.23 0.19 -24.03
C TYR A 6 24.89 -0.32 -24.57
N ALA A 7 24.58 -0.01 -25.84
CA ALA A 7 23.37 -0.50 -26.52
C ALA A 7 23.35 -2.04 -26.58
N ARG A 8 24.49 -2.69 -26.86
CA ARG A 8 24.58 -4.16 -26.82
C ARG A 8 24.33 -4.73 -25.43
N LEU A 9 24.82 -4.08 -24.38
CA LEU A 9 24.57 -4.51 -23.01
C LEU A 9 23.08 -4.42 -22.66
N GLN A 10 22.43 -3.31 -22.98
CA GLN A 10 20.99 -3.12 -22.76
C GLN A 10 20.16 -4.17 -23.50
N GLN A 11 20.52 -4.46 -24.76
CA GLN A 11 19.86 -5.52 -25.52
C GLN A 11 20.04 -6.89 -24.85
N SER A 12 21.26 -7.22 -24.41
CA SER A 12 21.51 -8.48 -23.69
C SER A 12 20.73 -8.58 -22.38
N LEU A 13 20.54 -7.47 -21.65
CA LEU A 13 19.71 -7.44 -20.44
C LEU A 13 18.25 -7.76 -20.76
N ILE A 14 17.71 -7.13 -21.80
CA ILE A 14 16.35 -7.38 -22.28
C ILE A 14 16.19 -8.84 -22.71
N ASP A 15 17.13 -9.38 -23.50
CA ASP A 15 17.08 -10.74 -24.00
C ASP A 15 17.14 -11.75 -22.84
N SER A 16 17.99 -11.50 -21.84
CA SER A 16 18.05 -12.32 -20.63
C SER A 16 16.76 -12.25 -19.82
N ALA A 17 16.17 -11.07 -19.66
CA ALA A 17 14.90 -10.91 -18.95
C ALA A 17 13.75 -11.63 -19.67
N LYS A 18 13.69 -11.54 -21.01
CA LYS A 18 12.71 -12.28 -21.83
C LYS A 18 12.90 -13.79 -21.67
N GLN A 19 14.14 -14.28 -21.67
CA GLN A 19 14.42 -15.71 -21.47
C GLN A 19 13.95 -16.18 -20.08
N HIS A 20 14.23 -15.44 -19.01
CA HIS A 20 13.78 -15.83 -17.67
C HIS A 20 12.26 -15.74 -17.50
N LEU A 21 11.58 -14.85 -18.22
CA LEU A 21 10.11 -14.87 -18.29
C LEU A 21 9.59 -16.15 -18.98
N VAL A 22 10.25 -16.61 -20.03
CA VAL A 22 9.92 -17.91 -20.68
C VAL A 22 10.17 -19.06 -19.72
N ASP A 23 11.30 -19.06 -19.00
CA ASP A 23 11.62 -20.10 -18.02
C ASP A 23 10.57 -20.13 -16.88
N LEU A 24 10.19 -18.95 -16.37
CA LEU A 24 9.16 -18.79 -15.33
C LEU A 24 7.81 -19.32 -15.79
N THR A 25 7.37 -18.94 -17.00
CA THR A 25 6.09 -19.40 -17.56
C THR A 25 6.11 -20.90 -17.87
N GLY A 26 7.25 -21.42 -18.34
CA GLY A 26 7.47 -22.86 -18.53
C GLY A 26 7.37 -23.64 -17.21
N ALA A 27 8.03 -23.15 -16.15
CA ALA A 27 7.96 -23.76 -14.82
C ALA A 27 6.54 -23.73 -14.26
N LEU A 28 5.81 -22.62 -14.43
CA LEU A 28 4.41 -22.50 -14.00
C LEU A 28 3.47 -23.50 -14.69
N ALA A 29 3.81 -23.96 -15.90
CA ALA A 29 3.05 -24.94 -16.66
C ALA A 29 3.32 -26.40 -16.24
N LEU A 30 4.38 -26.66 -15.46
CA LEU A 30 4.66 -27.99 -14.95
C LEU A 30 3.62 -28.43 -13.91
N PRO A 31 3.39 -29.75 -13.75
CA PRO A 31 2.62 -30.27 -12.63
C PRO A 31 3.19 -29.83 -11.28
N ILE A 32 2.35 -29.75 -10.24
CA ILE A 32 2.79 -29.43 -8.88
C ILE A 32 3.84 -30.48 -8.43
N GLY A 33 5.01 -30.02 -8.00
CA GLY A 33 6.13 -30.86 -7.60
C GLY A 33 7.43 -30.05 -7.44
N SER A 34 8.48 -30.71 -6.96
CA SER A 34 9.78 -30.09 -6.69
C SER A 34 10.35 -29.35 -7.91
N ASP A 35 10.28 -29.97 -9.08
CA ASP A 35 10.87 -29.43 -10.31
C ASP A 35 10.17 -28.13 -10.74
N ARG A 36 8.85 -28.04 -10.48
CA ARG A 36 8.08 -26.81 -10.69
C ARG A 36 8.51 -25.72 -9.72
N ASP A 37 8.58 -26.03 -8.44
CA ASP A 37 8.83 -25.04 -7.40
C ASP A 37 10.27 -24.49 -7.48
N GLU A 38 11.24 -25.36 -7.78
CA GLU A 38 12.62 -24.97 -8.07
C GLU A 38 12.71 -24.12 -9.34
N GLY A 39 12.01 -24.52 -10.41
CA GLY A 39 11.96 -23.76 -11.66
C GLY A 39 11.37 -22.36 -11.49
N ILE A 40 10.25 -22.24 -10.76
CA ILE A 40 9.62 -20.95 -10.45
C ILE A 40 10.57 -20.10 -9.62
N SER A 41 11.12 -20.64 -8.53
CA SER A 41 11.99 -19.89 -7.62
C SER A 41 13.23 -19.37 -8.33
N SER A 42 13.88 -20.21 -9.14
CA SER A 42 15.09 -19.85 -9.88
C SER A 42 14.81 -18.75 -10.91
N ALA A 43 13.79 -18.95 -11.77
CA ALA A 43 13.45 -18.00 -12.81
C ALA A 43 12.98 -16.65 -12.23
N TRP A 44 12.22 -16.69 -11.14
CA TRP A 44 11.74 -15.49 -10.44
C TRP A 44 12.89 -14.65 -9.89
N TRP A 45 13.88 -15.26 -9.25
CA TRP A 45 15.04 -14.53 -8.72
C TRP A 45 15.87 -13.85 -9.81
N GLN A 46 16.13 -14.56 -10.91
CA GLN A 46 16.88 -13.99 -12.04
C GLN A 46 16.11 -12.83 -12.69
N LEU A 47 14.81 -13.00 -12.89
CA LEU A 47 13.97 -11.99 -13.53
C LEU A 47 13.84 -10.73 -12.67
N THR A 48 13.56 -10.91 -11.38
CA THR A 48 13.43 -9.79 -10.42
C THR A 48 14.72 -8.97 -10.35
N GLY A 49 15.88 -9.64 -10.34
CA GLY A 49 17.18 -8.95 -10.32
C GLY A 49 17.39 -8.04 -11.52
N LEU A 50 16.94 -8.46 -12.71
CA LEU A 50 17.04 -7.66 -13.94
C LEU A 50 16.00 -6.54 -13.99
N THR A 51 14.74 -6.82 -13.63
CA THR A 51 13.68 -5.81 -13.71
C THR A 51 13.85 -4.71 -12.66
N GLN A 52 14.45 -5.01 -11.49
CA GLN A 52 14.77 -4.00 -10.48
C GLN A 52 15.74 -2.92 -10.95
N LEU A 53 16.51 -3.15 -12.01
CA LEU A 53 17.42 -2.15 -12.59
C LEU A 53 16.70 -0.85 -12.99
N VAL A 54 15.40 -0.90 -13.26
CA VAL A 54 14.58 0.29 -13.59
C VAL A 54 14.36 1.23 -12.40
N HIS A 55 14.55 0.75 -11.18
CA HIS A 55 14.38 1.54 -9.94
C HIS A 55 15.69 2.14 -9.45
N PHE A 56 16.82 1.70 -10.00
CA PHE A 56 18.14 2.25 -9.70
C PHE A 56 18.56 3.26 -10.78
N ASN A 57 19.53 4.11 -10.45
CA ASN A 57 20.16 5.00 -11.43
C ASN A 57 21.15 4.23 -12.33
N SER A 58 20.65 3.22 -13.03
CA SER A 58 21.41 2.23 -13.82
C SER A 58 21.93 2.78 -15.14
N GLY A 59 21.57 4.03 -15.49
CA GLY A 59 21.94 4.70 -16.73
C GLY A 59 21.15 4.22 -17.96
N LEU A 60 20.20 3.29 -17.79
CA LEU A 60 19.42 2.71 -18.88
C LEU A 60 18.61 3.80 -19.61
N ASP A 61 18.53 3.68 -20.93
CA ASP A 61 17.63 4.52 -21.71
C ASP A 61 16.16 4.19 -21.43
N GLU A 62 15.29 5.13 -21.81
CA GLU A 62 13.87 5.04 -21.56
C GLU A 62 13.23 3.82 -22.26
N ALA A 63 13.67 3.46 -23.46
CA ALA A 63 13.12 2.31 -24.18
C ALA A 63 13.38 1.00 -23.43
N THR A 64 14.60 0.84 -22.91
CA THR A 64 15.01 -0.31 -22.10
C THR A 64 14.22 -0.37 -20.80
N ILE A 65 14.03 0.77 -20.14
CA ILE A 65 13.23 0.88 -18.91
C ILE A 65 11.79 0.41 -19.16
N GLN A 66 11.17 0.87 -20.25
CA GLN A 66 9.80 0.50 -20.59
C GLN A 66 9.68 -0.99 -20.93
N GLU A 67 10.64 -1.57 -21.65
CA GLU A 67 10.64 -3.02 -21.92
C GLU A 67 10.79 -3.84 -20.65
N LEU A 68 11.71 -3.50 -19.75
CA LEU A 68 11.88 -4.21 -18.48
C LEU A 68 10.63 -4.12 -17.59
N ARG A 69 9.95 -2.96 -17.55
CA ARG A 69 8.67 -2.82 -16.84
C ARG A 69 7.57 -3.68 -17.44
N ALA A 70 7.47 -3.75 -18.76
CA ALA A 70 6.48 -4.59 -19.43
C ALA A 70 6.73 -6.07 -19.12
N ILE A 71 7.98 -6.51 -19.09
CA ILE A 71 8.37 -7.87 -18.72
C ILE A 71 8.00 -8.16 -17.25
N ASP A 72 8.28 -7.24 -16.34
CA ASP A 72 7.93 -7.36 -14.91
C ASP A 72 6.41 -7.52 -14.70
N GLN A 73 5.61 -6.71 -15.39
CA GLN A 73 4.15 -6.82 -15.36
C GLN A 73 3.64 -8.16 -15.89
N LEU A 74 4.23 -8.68 -16.96
CA LEU A 74 3.88 -10.00 -17.49
C LEU A 74 4.24 -11.11 -16.50
N ALA A 75 5.39 -10.99 -15.81
CA ALA A 75 5.81 -11.93 -14.78
C ALA A 75 4.84 -11.95 -13.60
N ILE A 76 4.48 -10.77 -13.06
CA ILE A 76 3.50 -10.61 -11.98
C ILE A 76 2.16 -11.22 -12.40
N LYS A 77 1.69 -10.94 -13.62
CA LYS A 77 0.43 -11.51 -14.13
C LYS A 77 0.49 -13.03 -14.27
N ALA A 78 1.64 -13.60 -14.62
CA ALA A 78 1.81 -15.03 -14.75
C ALA A 78 1.88 -15.74 -13.38
N THR A 79 2.47 -15.09 -12.36
CA THR A 79 2.63 -15.67 -11.02
C THR A 79 1.44 -15.41 -10.10
N THR A 80 0.65 -14.37 -10.35
CA THR A 80 -0.62 -14.15 -9.64
C THR A 80 -1.67 -15.16 -10.11
N LYS A 81 -1.91 -16.20 -9.31
CA LYS A 81 -3.01 -17.14 -9.62
C LYS A 81 -4.36 -16.46 -9.33
N PRO A 82 -5.44 -16.80 -10.06
CA PRO A 82 -6.80 -16.45 -9.64
C PRO A 82 -7.17 -17.04 -8.27
N VAL A 83 -6.50 -18.12 -7.85
CA VAL A 83 -6.58 -18.68 -6.49
C VAL A 83 -5.99 -17.74 -5.45
N ASP A 84 -4.92 -16.99 -5.77
CA ASP A 84 -4.32 -16.04 -4.82
C ASP A 84 -5.17 -14.79 -4.67
N GLN A 85 -5.80 -14.31 -5.75
CA GLN A 85 -6.81 -13.23 -5.67
C GLN A 85 -8.07 -13.66 -4.90
N ALA A 86 -8.56 -14.88 -5.14
CA ALA A 86 -9.68 -15.43 -4.38
C ALA A 86 -9.31 -15.68 -2.91
N LEU A 87 -8.06 -16.07 -2.63
CA LEU A 87 -7.54 -16.23 -1.27
C LEU A 87 -7.44 -14.88 -0.56
N VAL A 88 -6.86 -13.85 -1.20
CA VAL A 88 -6.77 -12.49 -0.64
C VAL A 88 -8.16 -11.89 -0.42
N ALA A 89 -9.09 -12.09 -1.36
CA ALA A 89 -10.49 -11.71 -1.16
C ALA A 89 -11.12 -12.47 0.02
N SER A 90 -10.85 -13.77 0.14
CA SER A 90 -11.32 -14.60 1.26
C SER A 90 -10.70 -14.22 2.60
N GLU A 91 -9.44 -13.75 2.63
CA GLU A 91 -8.77 -13.25 3.82
C GLU A 91 -9.38 -11.91 4.25
N ALA A 92 -9.57 -10.98 3.31
CA ALA A 92 -10.26 -9.71 3.55
C ALA A 92 -11.70 -9.94 4.05
N ASP A 93 -12.43 -10.88 3.45
CA ASP A 93 -13.78 -11.27 3.90
C ASP A 93 -13.75 -11.84 5.33
N GLY A 94 -12.71 -12.59 5.68
CA GLY A 94 -12.49 -13.12 7.03
C GLY A 94 -12.25 -12.02 8.07
N GLU A 95 -11.41 -11.04 7.75
CA GLU A 95 -11.14 -9.88 8.61
C GLU A 95 -12.40 -9.01 8.80
N ILE A 96 -13.15 -8.78 7.71
CA ILE A 96 -14.42 -8.06 7.72
C ILE A 96 -15.43 -8.79 8.62
N ALA A 97 -15.56 -10.11 8.48
CA ALA A 97 -16.45 -10.90 9.32
C ALA A 97 -16.04 -10.83 10.81
N ALA A 98 -14.74 -10.89 11.11
CA ALA A 98 -14.23 -10.74 12.47
C ALA A 98 -14.54 -9.35 13.05
N ALA A 99 -14.35 -8.28 12.28
CA ALA A 99 -14.64 -6.91 12.70
C ALA A 99 -16.15 -6.67 12.95
N LEU A 100 -17.03 -7.31 12.16
CA LEU A 100 -18.48 -7.26 12.38
C LEU A 100 -18.91 -8.08 13.61
N ALA A 101 -18.24 -9.19 13.90
CA ALA A 101 -18.50 -10.04 15.05
C ALA A 101 -17.97 -9.45 16.36
N ASP A 102 -16.92 -8.61 16.33
CA ASP A 102 -16.28 -8.05 17.51
C ASP A 102 -17.25 -7.19 18.34
N PRO A 103 -17.62 -7.58 19.59
CA PRO A 103 -18.56 -6.82 20.42
C PRO A 103 -18.03 -5.45 20.86
N THR A 104 -16.72 -5.21 20.77
CA THR A 104 -16.09 -3.94 21.16
C THR A 104 -16.11 -2.91 20.04
N ALA A 105 -16.30 -3.34 18.79
CA ALA A 105 -16.39 -2.45 17.64
C ALA A 105 -17.67 -1.58 17.71
N SER A 106 -17.53 -0.29 17.42
CA SER A 106 -18.64 0.66 17.52
C SER A 106 -19.80 0.32 16.57
N HIS A 107 -21.03 0.59 16.99
CA HIS A 107 -22.22 0.37 16.16
C HIS A 107 -22.13 1.12 14.82
N TRP A 108 -21.64 2.36 14.85
CA TRP A 108 -21.49 3.18 13.65
C TRP A 108 -20.51 2.54 12.66
N PHE A 109 -19.36 2.04 13.12
CA PHE A 109 -18.39 1.37 12.25
C PHE A 109 -18.99 0.11 11.60
N LYS A 110 -19.64 -0.76 12.38
CA LYS A 110 -20.26 -1.98 11.85
C LYS A 110 -21.32 -1.67 10.79
N GLN A 111 -22.17 -0.68 11.06
CA GLN A 111 -23.22 -0.27 10.13
C GLN A 111 -22.63 0.33 8.85
N SER A 112 -21.62 1.20 8.95
CA SER A 112 -20.93 1.77 7.79
C SER A 112 -20.26 0.69 6.94
N LEU A 113 -19.59 -0.28 7.57
CA LEU A 113 -18.96 -1.39 6.87
C LEU A 113 -20.00 -2.26 6.14
N GLN A 114 -21.10 -2.62 6.81
CA GLN A 114 -22.20 -3.38 6.20
C GLN A 114 -22.83 -2.67 5.00
N GLN A 115 -22.90 -1.34 5.01
CA GLN A 115 -23.41 -0.55 3.89
C GLN A 115 -22.40 -0.40 2.74
N ALA A 116 -21.10 -0.50 3.04
CA ALA A 116 -20.04 -0.42 2.03
C ALA A 116 -19.89 -1.72 1.24
N LEU A 117 -20.03 -2.89 1.89
CA LEU A 117 -19.84 -4.22 1.26
C LEU A 117 -20.60 -4.48 -0.05
N PRO A 118 -21.87 -4.07 -0.22
CA PRO A 118 -22.59 -4.31 -1.48
C PRO A 118 -22.26 -3.31 -2.61
N ARG A 119 -21.41 -2.30 -2.36
CA ARG A 119 -21.08 -1.26 -3.35
C ARG A 119 -19.92 -1.70 -4.24
N ASP A 120 -19.68 -0.94 -5.32
CA ASP A 120 -18.43 -1.03 -6.05
C ASP A 120 -17.25 -0.75 -5.10
N PRO A 121 -16.23 -1.63 -5.05
CA PRO A 121 -15.16 -1.52 -4.07
C PRO A 121 -14.27 -0.29 -4.27
N VAL A 122 -14.13 0.21 -5.51
CA VAL A 122 -13.35 1.42 -5.79
C VAL A 122 -14.10 2.64 -5.23
N ASP A 123 -15.40 2.73 -5.47
CA ASP A 123 -16.23 3.80 -4.90
C ASP A 123 -16.29 3.75 -3.38
N ALA A 124 -16.42 2.56 -2.79
CA ALA A 124 -16.50 2.37 -1.35
C ALA A 124 -15.22 2.82 -0.63
N VAL A 125 -14.04 2.50 -1.19
CA VAL A 125 -12.75 2.93 -0.64
C VAL A 125 -12.57 4.44 -0.76
N ASN A 126 -12.84 5.01 -1.93
CA ASN A 126 -12.73 6.46 -2.15
C ASN A 126 -13.63 7.25 -1.19
N ASP A 127 -14.87 6.82 -0.98
CA ASP A 127 -15.78 7.45 -0.03
C ASP A 127 -15.30 7.31 1.42
N ALA A 128 -14.74 6.15 1.78
CA ALA A 128 -14.20 5.92 3.11
C ALA A 128 -12.97 6.79 3.42
N GLU A 129 -12.07 6.97 2.45
CA GLU A 129 -10.94 7.89 2.55
C GLU A 129 -11.41 9.33 2.74
N TRP A 130 -12.38 9.78 1.92
CA TRP A 130 -12.95 11.12 2.04
C TRP A 130 -13.62 11.34 3.40
N LEU A 131 -14.40 10.35 3.87
CA LEU A 131 -15.02 10.38 5.18
C LEU A 131 -13.98 10.48 6.31
N PHE A 132 -12.92 9.67 6.24
CA PHE A 132 -11.81 9.72 7.19
C PHE A 132 -11.16 11.11 7.21
N GLU A 133 -10.87 11.68 6.05
CA GLU A 133 -10.28 13.02 5.97
C GLU A 133 -11.14 14.09 6.64
N LEU A 134 -12.46 14.09 6.37
CA LEU A 134 -13.39 15.06 6.96
C LEU A 134 -13.48 14.91 8.48
N LEU A 135 -13.58 13.68 8.97
CA LEU A 135 -13.64 13.39 10.41
C LEU A 135 -12.33 13.77 11.09
N ASN A 136 -11.18 13.48 10.46
CA ASN A 136 -9.87 13.83 10.98
C ASN A 136 -9.69 15.36 11.05
N LYS A 137 -10.04 16.09 9.98
CA LYS A 137 -10.02 17.58 9.97
C LYS A 137 -10.86 18.16 11.11
N ARG A 138 -12.07 17.63 11.32
CA ARG A 138 -12.94 18.04 12.44
C ARG A 138 -12.33 17.72 13.80
N CYS A 139 -11.76 16.52 13.96
CA CYS A 139 -11.13 16.08 15.21
C CYS A 139 -9.97 17.02 15.58
N VAL A 140 -9.08 17.30 14.63
CA VAL A 140 -7.94 18.21 14.83
C VAL A 140 -8.42 19.61 15.23
N ALA A 141 -9.41 20.17 14.53
CA ALA A 141 -9.97 21.47 14.88
C ALA A 141 -10.56 21.51 16.30
N GLN A 142 -11.32 20.47 16.68
CA GLN A 142 -11.90 20.38 18.02
C GLN A 142 -10.84 20.23 19.13
N LEU A 143 -9.73 19.56 18.86
CA LEU A 143 -8.63 19.42 19.81
C LEU A 143 -7.79 20.70 19.92
N GLN A 144 -7.68 21.47 18.83
CA GLN A 144 -7.00 22.78 18.82
C GLN A 144 -7.83 23.86 19.55
N ASP A 145 -9.14 23.91 19.35
CA ASP A 145 -10.04 24.83 20.07
C ASP A 145 -10.00 24.63 21.59
N VAL A 146 -9.81 23.39 22.06
CA VAL A 146 -9.66 23.09 23.50
C VAL A 146 -8.33 23.58 24.07
N ALA A 147 -7.28 23.68 23.24
CA ALA A 147 -5.97 24.18 23.67
C ALA A 147 -5.89 25.72 23.70
N GLU A 148 -6.69 26.41 22.91
CA GLU A 148 -6.65 27.88 22.77
C GLU A 148 -7.63 28.63 23.69
N ALA A 149 -8.60 27.93 24.31
CA ALA A 149 -9.71 28.58 25.01
C ALA A 149 -9.84 28.24 26.50
N GLN A 150 -8.84 28.55 27.34
CA GLN A 150 -9.07 28.92 28.75
C GLN A 150 -8.01 29.93 29.25
N PRO A 151 -8.30 31.24 29.35
CA PRO A 151 -7.53 32.09 30.25
C PRO A 151 -7.75 31.57 31.68
N MET A 152 -6.69 31.07 32.29
CA MET A 152 -6.74 30.51 33.64
C MET A 152 -6.76 31.67 34.65
N ASN A 153 -7.95 32.22 34.88
CA ASN A 153 -8.13 33.32 35.82
C ASN A 153 -8.05 32.77 37.26
N MET A 154 -6.93 33.00 37.93
CA MET A 154 -6.76 32.70 39.35
C MET A 154 -7.13 33.92 40.19
N GLU A 155 -8.10 33.75 41.09
CA GLU A 155 -8.42 34.74 42.10
C GLU A 155 -7.59 34.49 43.37
N PHE A 156 -6.76 35.47 43.73
CA PHE A 156 -6.00 35.43 44.97
C PHE A 156 -6.63 36.35 46.00
N ARG A 157 -6.95 35.80 47.17
CA ARG A 157 -7.45 36.56 48.32
C ARG A 157 -6.27 37.04 49.17
N LYS A 158 -6.10 38.35 49.28
CA LYS A 158 -5.05 38.97 50.11
C LYS A 158 -5.44 38.96 51.59
N ALA A 159 -4.43 39.10 52.45
CA ALA A 159 -4.59 39.12 53.89
C ALA A 159 -5.46 40.29 54.41
N ASP A 160 -5.62 41.36 53.62
CA ASP A 160 -6.50 42.50 53.91
C ASP A 160 -7.98 42.24 53.53
N GLY A 161 -8.29 41.06 53.01
CA GLY A 161 -9.64 40.65 52.61
C GLY A 161 -10.01 41.03 51.18
N SER A 162 -9.17 41.77 50.45
CA SER A 162 -9.39 42.09 49.04
C SER A 162 -9.03 40.92 48.12
N THR A 163 -9.75 40.76 47.02
CA THR A 163 -9.47 39.75 45.99
C THR A 163 -8.80 40.43 44.80
N THR A 164 -7.77 39.82 44.23
CA THR A 164 -7.15 40.29 42.97
C THR A 164 -7.15 39.15 41.97
N GLN A 165 -7.68 39.47 40.80
CA GLN A 165 -7.70 38.59 39.64
C GLN A 165 -6.45 38.89 38.81
N ILE A 166 -5.69 37.86 38.47
CA ILE A 166 -4.51 37.98 37.61
C ILE A 166 -4.77 37.12 36.37
N ASP A 167 -4.72 37.77 35.22
CA ASP A 167 -4.75 37.08 33.93
C ASP A 167 -3.36 36.53 33.64
N ILE A 168 -3.25 35.20 33.53
CA ILE A 168 -2.01 34.54 33.11
C ILE A 168 -2.22 34.12 31.65
N THR A 169 -1.51 34.81 30.75
CA THR A 169 -1.43 34.47 29.32
C THR A 169 -0.30 33.47 29.08
#